data_AF-A0A1V5LIE3-F1
#
_entry.id   AF-A0A1V5LIE3-F1
#
_cell.length_a   1.000
_cell.length_b   1.000
_cell.length_c   1.000
_cell.angle_alpha   90.00
_cell.angle_beta   90.00
_cell.angle_gamma   90.00
#
_symmetry.space_group_name_H-M   'P 1'
#
loop_
_entity.id
_entity.type
_entity.pdbx_description
1 polymer ?
#
loop_
_entity_poly.entity_id
_entity_poly.type
_entity_poly.pdbx_seq_one_letter_code
_entity_poly.pdbx_strand_id
1 'polypeptide(L)'
;MATKNLGYAAICNTARLHRPLFFDVCTEVLAFPVIRDKLVLNITDGLRGQYDGGPDGAAQFTWDYNSLFFATDPFALDMVCHNLLLAKRKEMQVKVNEHPRYTEYLRYAEKLGLGIAAPEKISHVVV
;
A
#
# COMPACT_ATOMS: atom_id res chain seq x y z
N MET A 1 3.03 -0.09 2.86
CA MET A 1 3.31 -0.31 1.43
C MET A 1 3.63 1.01 0.76
N ALA A 2 3.75 1.06 -0.57
CA ALA A 2 4.43 2.11 -1.33
C ALA A 2 3.87 3.50 -1.04
N THR A 3 2.55 3.68 -1.08
CA THR A 3 1.93 5.02 -0.96
C THR A 3 2.20 5.67 0.41
N LYS A 4 2.18 4.89 1.50
CA LYS A 4 2.54 5.37 2.83
C LYS A 4 4.02 5.78 2.91
N ASN A 5 4.91 4.94 2.36
CA ASN A 5 6.35 5.21 2.38
C ASN A 5 6.69 6.46 1.56
N LEU A 6 6.10 6.60 0.37
CA LEU A 6 6.28 7.76 -0.49
C LEU A 6 5.71 9.04 0.15
N GLY A 7 4.45 8.99 0.59
CA GLY A 7 3.77 10.15 1.16
C GLY A 7 4.46 10.69 2.41
N TYR A 8 4.75 9.81 3.38
CA TYR A 8 5.36 10.25 4.64
C TYR A 8 6.88 10.48 4.59
N ALA A 9 7.58 9.95 3.58
CA ALA A 9 8.99 10.29 3.36
C ALA A 9 9.16 11.65 2.67
N ALA A 10 8.17 12.08 1.89
CA ALA A 10 8.23 13.32 1.13
C ALA A 10 7.81 14.58 1.91
N ILE A 11 7.35 14.42 3.15
CA ILE A 11 6.88 15.53 3.99
C ILE A 11 7.71 15.66 5.26
N CYS A 12 7.76 16.87 5.79
CA CYS A 12 8.28 17.13 7.12
C CYS A 12 7.19 16.93 8.18
N ASN A 13 7.61 16.83 9.44
CA ASN A 13 6.70 16.86 10.59
C ASN A 13 5.63 15.73 10.58
N THR A 14 6.05 14.55 10.10
CA THR A 14 5.24 13.32 9.98
C THR A 14 4.44 13.01 11.25
N ALA A 15 5.03 13.16 12.44
CA ALA A 15 4.35 12.88 13.70
C ALA A 15 3.06 13.69 13.89
N ARG A 16 3.05 14.98 13.50
CA ARG A 16 1.86 15.84 13.62
C ARG A 16 0.80 15.53 12.58
N LEU A 17 1.19 15.00 11.42
CA LEU A 17 0.29 14.73 10.29
C LEU A 17 -0.22 13.28 10.26
N HIS A 18 0.46 12.35 10.94
CA HIS A 18 0.13 10.92 10.90
C HIS A 18 -1.23 10.60 11.50
N ARG A 19 -1.66 11.27 12.58
CA ARG A 19 -2.97 11.06 13.20
C ARG A 19 -4.13 11.74 12.45
N PRO A 20 -4.06 13.05 12.13
CA PRO A 20 -5.22 13.73 11.53
C PRO A 20 -5.42 13.39 10.05
N LEU A 21 -4.35 13.20 9.28
CA LEU A 21 -4.44 13.08 7.83
C LEU A 21 -4.20 11.65 7.33
N PHE A 22 -3.48 10.81 8.09
CA PHE A 22 -3.13 9.41 7.78
C PHE A 22 -3.17 9.02 6.29
N PHE A 23 -4.34 8.59 5.79
CA PHE A 23 -4.52 8.12 4.42
C PHE A 23 -4.54 9.22 3.36
N ASP A 24 -4.94 10.44 3.69
CA ASP A 24 -4.91 11.59 2.77
C ASP A 24 -3.46 11.88 2.36
N VAL A 25 -2.51 11.76 3.30
CA VAL A 25 -1.07 11.86 3.01
C VAL A 25 -0.60 10.78 2.05
N CYS A 26 -1.12 9.55 2.18
CA CYS A 26 -0.81 8.45 1.27
C CYS A 26 -1.36 8.68 -0.16
N THR A 27 -2.27 9.63 -0.36
CA THR A 27 -2.89 9.91 -1.66
C THR A 27 -2.46 11.26 -2.22
N GLU A 28 -2.74 12.34 -1.52
CA GLU A 28 -2.62 13.71 -2.04
C GLU A 28 -1.16 14.15 -2.22
N VAL A 29 -0.24 13.70 -1.36
CA VAL A 29 1.18 14.04 -1.51
C VAL A 29 1.74 13.49 -2.81
N LEU A 30 1.30 12.31 -3.24
CA LEU A 30 1.73 11.70 -4.51
C LEU A 30 1.23 12.47 -5.73
N ALA A 31 0.27 13.39 -5.59
CA ALA A 31 -0.12 14.30 -6.66
C ALA A 31 0.90 15.42 -6.92
N PHE A 32 1.85 15.64 -6.00
CA PHE A 32 2.82 16.71 -6.13
C PHE A 32 3.78 16.44 -7.31
N PRO A 33 3.97 17.39 -8.26
CA PRO A 33 4.72 17.15 -9.50
C PRO A 33 6.14 16.60 -9.29
N VAL A 34 6.83 17.05 -8.24
CA VAL A 34 8.21 16.61 -7.94
C VAL A 34 8.28 15.12 -7.59
N ILE A 35 7.17 14.54 -7.13
CA ILE A 35 7.04 13.10 -6.88
C ILE A 35 6.42 12.44 -8.10
N ARG A 36 5.23 12.90 -8.51
CA ARG A 36 4.42 12.31 -9.57
C ARG A 36 5.18 12.13 -10.88
N ASP A 37 5.87 13.18 -11.32
CA ASP A 37 6.48 13.21 -12.65
C ASP A 37 7.81 12.47 -12.69
N LYS A 38 8.33 12.07 -11.53
CA LYS A 38 9.62 11.37 -11.37
C LYS A 38 9.48 9.93 -10.91
N LEU A 39 8.31 9.50 -10.44
CA LEU A 39 8.07 8.14 -9.99
C LEU A 39 7.84 7.22 -11.18
N VAL A 40 8.87 6.43 -11.52
CA VAL A 40 8.85 5.53 -12.69
C VAL A 40 8.63 4.07 -12.31
N LEU A 41 9.24 3.62 -11.21
CA LEU A 41 9.22 2.23 -10.77
C LEU A 41 9.10 2.15 -9.25
N ASN A 42 8.17 1.31 -8.80
CA ASN A 42 7.95 0.95 -7.41
C ASN A 42 8.31 -0.51 -7.22
N ILE A 43 9.11 -0.80 -6.19
CA ILE A 43 9.50 -2.15 -5.81
C ILE A 43 9.05 -2.38 -4.38
N THR A 44 8.16 -3.35 -4.17
CA THR A 44 7.79 -3.81 -2.82
C THR A 44 8.47 -5.14 -2.55
N ASP A 45 9.27 -5.17 -1.49
CA ASP A 45 9.84 -6.39 -0.94
C ASP A 45 8.74 -7.24 -0.27
N GLY A 46 8.49 -8.42 -0.84
CA GLY A 46 7.62 -9.45 -0.29
C GLY A 46 8.38 -10.74 -0.03
N LEU A 47 9.69 -10.71 0.27
CA LEU A 47 10.44 -11.91 0.63
C LEU A 47 9.87 -12.52 1.91
N ARG A 48 9.64 -11.67 2.93
CA ARG A 48 8.94 -12.04 4.18
C ARG A 48 7.78 -11.09 4.44
N GLY A 49 6.57 -11.62 4.45
CA GLY A 49 5.37 -10.88 4.81
C GLY A 49 5.05 -11.00 6.29
N GLN A 50 4.42 -9.98 6.88
CA GLN A 50 3.83 -10.02 8.23
C GLN A 50 2.32 -9.76 8.15
N TYR A 51 1.51 -10.75 8.49
CA TYR A 51 0.04 -10.66 8.35
C TYR A 51 -0.65 -10.04 9.57
N ASP A 52 -0.04 -10.06 10.75
CA ASP A 52 -0.61 -9.51 11.98
C ASP A 52 0.47 -8.97 12.96
N GLY A 53 0.05 -8.36 14.07
CA GLY A 53 0.94 -7.93 15.18
C GLY A 53 1.81 -6.71 14.90
N GLY A 54 1.50 -5.93 13.86
CA GLY A 54 2.17 -4.65 13.59
C GLY A 54 1.86 -3.57 14.64
N PRO A 55 2.55 -2.42 14.62
CA PRO A 55 3.40 -1.93 13.53
C PRO A 55 4.85 -2.43 13.54
N ASP A 56 5.33 -2.95 14.67
CA ASP A 56 6.67 -3.51 14.79
C ASP A 56 6.73 -4.94 14.22
N GLY A 57 7.96 -5.45 14.08
CA GLY A 57 8.20 -6.83 13.64
C GLY A 57 7.68 -7.85 14.66
N ALA A 58 6.84 -8.78 14.21
CA ALA A 58 6.25 -9.85 15.01
C ALA A 58 6.47 -11.21 14.33
N ALA A 59 7.58 -11.87 14.65
CA ALA A 59 8.06 -13.08 13.97
C ALA A 59 7.01 -14.21 13.89
N GLN A 60 6.18 -14.36 14.92
CA GLN A 60 5.09 -15.35 14.97
C GLN A 60 3.98 -15.14 13.93
N PHE A 61 3.90 -13.93 13.36
CA PHE A 61 2.93 -13.58 12.31
C PHE A 61 3.61 -13.36 10.95
N THR A 62 4.83 -13.88 10.77
CA THR A 62 5.56 -13.79 9.52
C THR A 62 5.46 -15.07 8.70
N TRP A 63 5.53 -14.93 7.37
CA TRP A 63 5.67 -16.05 6.46
C TRP A 63 6.58 -15.67 5.30
N ASP A 64 7.28 -16.67 4.75
CA ASP A 64 8.13 -16.47 3.58
C ASP A 64 7.23 -16.49 2.33
N TYR A 65 7.05 -15.32 1.70
CA TYR A 65 6.30 -15.16 0.45
C TYR A 65 7.21 -15.20 -0.78
N ASN A 66 8.52 -14.98 -0.58
CA ASN A 66 9.59 -15.22 -1.56
C ASN A 66 9.38 -14.53 -2.92
N SER A 67 8.79 -13.34 -2.92
CA SER A 67 8.47 -12.61 -4.15
C SER A 67 8.82 -11.13 -4.04
N LEU A 68 9.16 -10.52 -5.18
CA LEU A 68 9.29 -9.08 -5.32
C LEU A 68 8.15 -8.57 -6.22
N PHE A 69 7.54 -7.46 -5.85
CA PHE A 69 6.51 -6.81 -6.66
C PHE A 69 7.12 -5.61 -7.37
N PHE A 70 6.85 -5.50 -8.68
CA PHE A 70 7.29 -4.38 -9.52
C PHE A 70 6.08 -3.71 -10.13
N ALA A 71 5.97 -2.39 -10.00
CA ALA A 71 4.86 -1.64 -10.57
C ALA A 71 5.26 -0.22 -10.97
N THR A 72 4.70 0.27 -12.08
CA THR A 72 4.80 1.69 -12.46
C THR A 72 3.78 2.54 -11.70
N ASP A 73 2.68 1.95 -11.25
CA ASP A 73 1.63 2.61 -10.48
C ASP A 73 1.66 2.17 -8.99
N PRO A 74 1.95 3.09 -8.05
CA PRO A 74 2.02 2.76 -6.62
C PRO A 74 0.65 2.43 -6.00
N PHE A 75 -0.46 2.95 -6.55
CA PHE A 75 -1.80 2.69 -6.03
C PHE A 75 -2.29 1.30 -6.44
N ALA A 76 -2.00 0.89 -7.68
CA ALA A 76 -2.26 -0.46 -8.15
C ALA A 76 -1.44 -1.48 -7.35
N LEU A 77 -0.16 -1.18 -7.11
CA LEU A 77 0.71 -2.00 -6.26
C LEU A 77 0.13 -2.17 -4.86
N ASP A 78 -0.26 -1.06 -4.22
CA ASP A 78 -0.80 -1.10 -2.87
C ASP A 78 -2.15 -1.84 -2.80
N MET A 79 -2.98 -1.75 -3.85
CA MET A 79 -4.20 -2.56 -3.94
C MET A 79 -3.89 -4.05 -4.02
N VAL A 80 -2.95 -4.45 -4.90
CA VAL A 80 -2.58 -5.85 -5.10
C VAL A 80 -2.07 -6.47 -3.81
N CYS A 81 -1.07 -5.88 -3.15
CA CYS A 81 -0.57 -6.50 -1.93
C CYS A 81 -1.49 -6.27 -0.70
N HIS A 82 -2.41 -5.29 -0.73
CA HIS A 82 -3.47 -5.21 0.29
C HIS A 82 -4.38 -6.44 0.21
N ASN A 83 -4.84 -6.78 -0.99
CA ASN A 83 -5.68 -7.94 -1.23
C ASN A 83 -4.96 -9.25 -0.88
N LEU A 84 -3.67 -9.35 -1.23
CA LEU A 84 -2.82 -10.46 -0.83
C LEU A 84 -2.75 -10.62 0.70
N LEU A 85 -2.51 -9.51 1.41
CA LEU A 85 -2.40 -9.52 2.87
C LEU A 85 -3.73 -9.87 3.53
N LEU A 86 -4.85 -9.37 3.00
CA LEU A 86 -6.19 -9.74 3.46
C LEU A 86 -6.46 -11.24 3.26
N ALA A 87 -6.11 -11.79 2.10
CA ALA A 87 -6.24 -13.22 1.83
C ALA A 87 -5.42 -14.04 2.83
N LYS A 88 -4.17 -13.65 3.09
CA LYS A 88 -3.32 -14.33 4.09
C LYS A 88 -3.89 -14.23 5.50
N ARG A 89 -4.42 -13.07 5.89
CA ARG A 89 -5.07 -12.91 7.21
C ARG A 89 -6.28 -13.83 7.38
N LYS A 90 -7.09 -13.98 6.32
CA LYS A 90 -8.23 -14.91 6.30
C LYS A 90 -7.78 -16.36 6.40
N GLU A 91 -6.74 -16.74 5.65
CA GLU A 91 -6.11 -18.08 5.71
C GLU A 91 -5.63 -18.42 7.12
N MET A 92 -4.97 -17.47 7.79
CA MET A 92 -4.44 -17.64 9.15
C MET A 92 -5.48 -17.48 10.26
N GLN A 93 -6.76 -17.26 9.89
CA GLN A 93 -7.88 -17.13 10.82
C GLN A 93 -7.69 -16.04 11.89
N VAL A 94 -6.92 -15.00 11.59
CA VAL A 94 -6.80 -13.83 12.48
C VAL A 94 -7.98 -12.89 12.30
N LYS A 95 -8.19 -11.99 13.26
CA LYS A 95 -9.24 -10.97 13.15
C LYS A 95 -8.94 -10.03 11.99
N VAL A 96 -9.73 -10.12 10.92
CA VAL A 96 -9.58 -9.26 9.73
C VAL A 96 -10.48 -8.04 9.84
N ASN A 97 -9.90 -6.85 9.69
CA ASN A 97 -10.67 -5.62 9.56
C ASN A 97 -10.82 -5.26 8.09
N GLU A 98 -12.02 -5.45 7.55
CA GLU A 98 -12.37 -5.16 6.15
C GLU A 98 -13.07 -3.79 5.98
N HIS A 99 -12.93 -2.90 6.97
CA HIS A 99 -13.55 -1.58 6.89
C HIS A 99 -13.09 -0.82 5.61
N PRO A 100 -14.01 -0.24 4.81
CA PRO A 100 -13.69 0.39 3.52
C PRO A 100 -12.56 1.42 3.58
N ARG A 101 -12.46 2.19 4.67
CA ARG A 101 -11.37 3.13 4.96
C ARG A 101 -9.96 2.63 4.58
N TYR A 102 -9.65 1.33 4.74
CA TYR A 102 -8.32 0.78 4.40
C TYR A 102 -8.05 0.64 2.89
N THR A 103 -9.06 0.86 2.04
CA THR A 103 -8.96 0.83 0.58
C THR A 103 -9.56 2.07 -0.08
N GLU A 104 -10.41 2.83 0.61
CA GLU A 104 -11.05 4.04 0.08
C GLU A 104 -10.07 5.10 -0.37
N TYR A 105 -8.92 5.27 0.30
CA TYR A 105 -7.92 6.24 -0.11
C TYR A 105 -7.24 5.88 -1.45
N LEU A 106 -7.13 4.58 -1.77
CA LEU A 106 -6.68 4.10 -3.08
C LEU A 106 -7.73 4.44 -4.15
N ARG A 107 -9.01 4.20 -3.86
CA ARG A 107 -10.12 4.59 -4.76
C ARG A 107 -10.22 6.10 -4.92
N TYR A 108 -9.89 6.85 -3.87
CA TYR A 108 -9.79 8.30 -3.91
C TYR A 108 -8.68 8.75 -4.86
N ALA A 109 -7.52 8.11 -4.82
CA ALA A 109 -6.43 8.38 -5.77
C ALA A 109 -6.84 8.12 -7.23
N GLU A 110 -7.61 7.06 -7.49
CA GLU A 110 -8.17 6.78 -8.82
C GLU A 110 -9.14 7.89 -9.27
N LYS A 111 -9.99 8.41 -8.38
CA LYS A 111 -10.87 9.55 -8.69
C LYS A 111 -10.10 10.82 -9.04
N LEU A 112 -8.92 11.01 -8.44
CA LEU A 112 -8.02 12.12 -8.74
C LEU A 112 -7.16 11.89 -10.01
N GLY A 113 -7.27 10.71 -10.64
CA GLY A 113 -6.47 10.36 -11.80
C GLY A 113 -4.98 10.18 -11.48
N LEU A 114 -4.65 9.73 -10.27
CA LEU A 114 -3.26 9.50 -9.83
C LEU A 114 -2.77 8.07 -10.09
N GLY A 115 -3.69 7.13 -10.25
CA GLY A 115 -3.41 5.71 -10.49
C GLY A 115 -4.72 4.91 -10.60
N ILE A 116 -4.61 3.58 -10.68
CA ILE A 116 -5.73 2.65 -10.79
C ILE A 116 -5.80 1.81 -9.52
N ALA A 117 -6.96 1.80 -8.86
CA ALA A 117 -7.18 1.02 -7.65
C ALA A 117 -8.24 -0.07 -7.83
N ALA A 118 -9.10 0.02 -8.83
CA ALA A 118 -10.06 -1.04 -9.17
C ALA A 118 -9.34 -2.35 -9.55
N PRO A 119 -9.47 -3.45 -8.76
CA PRO A 119 -8.74 -4.70 -9.02
C PRO A 119 -8.94 -5.27 -10.42
N GLU A 120 -10.15 -5.14 -10.96
CA GLU A 120 -10.53 -5.59 -12.30
C GLU A 120 -9.84 -4.84 -13.45
N LYS A 121 -9.25 -3.67 -13.17
CA LYS A 121 -8.49 -2.86 -14.14
C LYS A 121 -6.98 -3.04 -14.00
N ILE A 122 -6.51 -3.77 -12.98
CA ILE A 122 -5.08 -3.97 -12.72
C ILE A 122 -4.63 -5.22 -13.47
N SER A 123 -3.70 -5.08 -14.39
CA SER A 123 -3.01 -6.22 -15.01
C SER A 123 -1.89 -6.70 -14.09
N HIS A 124 -2.12 -7.83 -13.43
CA HIS A 124 -1.14 -8.47 -12.55
C HIS A 124 -0.60 -9.74 -13.23
N VAL A 125 0.68 -9.72 -13.59
CA VAL A 125 1.39 -10.84 -14.24
C VAL A 125 2.32 -11.48 -13.21
N VAL A 126 2.23 -12.81 -13.08
CA VAL A 126 3.14 -13.62 -12.27
C VAL A 126 4.06 -14.36 -13.24
N VAL A 127 5.37 -14.25 -13.01
CA VAL A 127 6.43 -14.81 -13.85
C VAL A 127 7.18 -15.89 -13.10
#